data_AF-A0A7C7V2H3-F1
#
_entry.id   AF-A0A7C7V2H3-F1
#
_cell.length_a   1.000
_cell.length_b   1.000
_cell.length_c   1.000
_cell.angle_alpha   90.00
_cell.angle_beta   90.00
_cell.angle_gamma   90.00
#
_symmetry.space_group_name_H-M   'P 1'
#
loop_
_entity.id
_entity.type
_entity.pdbx_description
1 polymer ?
#
loop_
_entity_poly.entity_id
_entity_poly.type
_entity_poly.pdbx_seq_one_letter_code
_entity_poly.pdbx_strand_id
1 'polypeptide(L)' 'MLEALVCPVTQAPLSYDATRQELVSKAAHLAYPIRGGIPIMLEEEARKLD' A
#
# COMPACT_ATOMS: atom_id res chain seq x y z
N MET A 1 12.96 17.05 0.08
CA MET A 1 12.13 16.39 1.11
C MET A 1 11.52 15.18 0.44
N LEU A 2 11.86 13.96 0.87
CA LEU A 2 11.26 12.74 0.30
C LEU A 2 10.05 12.42 1.18
N GLU A 3 8.86 12.77 0.72
CA GLU A 3 7.61 12.44 1.41
C GLU A 3 7.44 10.93 1.38
N ALA A 4 7.57 10.29 2.55
CA ALA A 4 7.38 8.85 2.65
C ALA A 4 5.95 8.51 2.20
N LEU A 5 5.80 7.45 1.39
CA LEU A 5 4.47 6.96 1.04
C LEU A 5 3.78 6.46 2.32
N VAL A 6 2.69 7.13 2.68
CA VAL A 6 1.85 6.81 3.84
C VAL A 6 0.55 6.17 3.38
N CYS A 7 0.00 5.29 4.22
CA CYS A 7 -1.29 4.64 4.01
C CYS A 7 -2.40 5.70 4.04
N PRO A 8 -3.36 5.68 3.09
CA PRO A 8 -4.43 6.68 3.02
C PRO A 8 -5.41 6.58 4.19
N VAL A 9 -5.52 5.42 4.83
CA VAL A 9 -6.45 5.16 5.94
C VAL A 9 -5.83 5.47 7.30
N THR A 10 -4.60 5.03 7.52
CA THR A 10 -3.95 5.06 8.85
C THR A 10 -2.87 6.13 8.97
N GLN A 11 -2.46 6.74 7.86
CA GLN A 11 -1.30 7.64 7.76
C GLN A 11 0.03 7.02 8.21
N ALA A 12 0.06 5.71 8.48
CA ALA A 12 1.26 4.96 8.81
C ALA A 12 2.11 4.73 7.55
N PRO A 13 3.44 4.55 7.69
CA PRO A 13 4.31 4.26 6.56
C PRO A 13 3.94 2.94 5.86
N LEU A 14 4.02 2.92 4.54
CA LEU A 14 3.84 1.71 3.72
C LEU A 14 5.16 0.98 3.51
N SER A 15 5.10 -0.35 3.46
CA SER A 15 6.23 -1.20 3.04
C SER A 15 6.02 -1.64 1.61
N TYR A 16 7.03 -1.50 0.76
CA TYR A 16 6.96 -2.00 -0.61
C TYR A 16 7.29 -3.50 -0.67
N ASP A 17 6.39 -4.29 -1.24
CA ASP A 17 6.59 -5.70 -1.58
C ASP A 17 6.93 -5.82 -3.07
N ALA A 18 8.22 -5.98 -3.37
CA ALA A 18 8.70 -6.11 -4.74
C ALA A 18 8.29 -7.44 -5.41
N THR A 19 8.05 -8.49 -4.63
CA THR A 19 7.65 -9.80 -5.14
C THR A 19 6.21 -9.76 -5.66
N ARG A 20 5.32 -9.07 -4.94
CA ARG A 20 3.91 -8.94 -5.32
C ARG A 20 3.58 -7.65 -6.06
N GLN A 21 4.51 -6.70 -6.14
CA GLN A 21 4.29 -5.35 -6.67
C GLN A 21 3.14 -4.65 -5.92
N GLU A 22 3.22 -4.63 -4.59
CA GLU A 22 2.19 -4.05 -3.71
C GLU A 22 2.81 -3.11 -2.66
N LEU A 23 2.02 -2.16 -2.16
CA LEU A 23 2.34 -1.37 -0.97
C LEU A 23 1.53 -1.90 0.21
N VAL A 24 2.24 -2.42 1.20
CA VAL A 24 1.66 -3.12 2.35
C VAL A 24 1.54 -2.17 3.53
N SER A 25 0.32 -2.03 4.04
CA SER A 25 0.01 -1.37 5.31
C SER A 25 -0.25 -2.43 6.38
N LYS A 26 0.72 -2.63 7.26
CA LYS A 26 0.56 -3.52 8.42
C LYS A 26 -0.49 -3.00 9.41
N ALA A 27 -0.57 -1.69 9.59
CA ALA A 27 -1.54 -1.08 10.49
C ALA A 27 -2.99 -1.28 10.02
N ALA A 28 -3.22 -1.19 8.70
CA ALA A 28 -4.55 -1.38 8.13
C ALA A 28 -4.88 -2.84 7.80
N HIS A 29 -3.92 -3.77 7.87
CA HIS A 29 -4.04 -5.14 7.33
C HIS A 29 -4.46 -5.14 5.85
N LEU A 30 -3.90 -4.23 5.07
CA LEU A 30 -4.21 -4.04 3.65
C LEU A 30 -2.93 -3.98 2.80
N ALA A 31 -3.02 -4.44 1.56
CA ALA A 31 -2.00 -4.30 0.54
C ALA A 31 -2.56 -3.66 -0.72
N TYR A 32 -2.02 -2.51 -1.10
CA TYR A 32 -2.43 -1.73 -2.27
C TYR A 32 -1.63 -2.17 -3.50
N PRO A 33 -2.27 -2.64 -4.59
CA PRO A 33 -1.55 -3.14 -5.75
C PRO A 33 -0.92 -2.00 -6.57
N ILE A 34 0.20 -2.29 -7.22
CA ILE A 34 0.82 -1.40 -8.21
C ILE A 34 0.53 -1.96 -9.60
N ARG A 35 -0.14 -1.16 -10.44
CA ARG A 35 -0.48 -1.54 -11.82
C ARG A 35 0.16 -0.55 -12.78
N GLY A 36 1.00 -1.04 -13.69
CA GLY A 36 1.72 -0.18 -14.65
C GLY A 36 2.66 0.83 -13.98
N GLY A 37 3.19 0.51 -12.80
CA GLY A 37 4.02 1.43 -12.01
C GLY A 37 3.25 2.45 -11.18
N ILE A 38 1.91 2.45 -11.23
CA ILE A 38 1.05 3.36 -10.48
C ILE A 38 0.43 2.63 -9.28
N PRO A 39 0.64 3.10 -8.04
CA PRO A 39 -0.02 2.53 -6.87
C PRO A 39 -1.51 2.84 -6.84
N ILE A 40 -2.34 1.81 -6.69
CA ILE A 40 -3.79 1.94 -6.55
C ILE A 40 -4.13 2.04 -5.06
N MET A 41 -4.20 3.28 -4.56
CA MET A 41 -4.41 3.61 -3.14
C MET A 41 -5.90 3.68 -2.75
N LEU A 42 -6.70 2.75 -3.27
CA LEU A 42 -8.13 2.63 -2.97
C LEU A 42 -8.36 1.42 -2.06
N GLU A 43 -9.17 1.59 -1.01
CA GLU A 43 -9.45 0.51 -0.04
C GLU A 43 -10.18 -0.67 -0.69
N GLU A 44 -11.11 -0.41 -1.62
CA GLU A 44 -11.87 -1.45 -2.33
C GLU A 44 -10.98 -2.33 -3.24
N GLU A 45 -9.89 -1.77 -3.75
CA GLU A 45 -8.90 -2.47 -4.58
C GLU A 45 -7.78 -3.11 -3.74
N ALA A 46 -7.72 -2.78 -2.45
CA ALA A 46 -6.70 -3.28 -1.55
C ALA A 46 -6.97 -4.74 -1.18
N ARG A 47 -5.94 -5.56 -1.27
CA ARG A 47 -6.00 -6.95 -0.82
C ARG A 47 -5.88 -6.99 0.70
N LYS A 48 -6.81 -7.68 1.36
CA LYS A 48 -6.72 -7.93 2.80
C LYS A 48 -5.55 -8.87 3.12
N LEU A 49 -4.82 -8.53 4.18
CA LEU A 49 -3.82 -9.39 4.79
C LEU A 49 -4.51 -10.21 5.87
N ASP A 50 -4.30 -11.52 5.86
CA ASP A 50 -4.77 -12.43 6.92
C ASP A 50 -4.04 -12.20 8.25
#